data_AF-A0A329LYI1-F1
#
_entry.id   AF-A0A329LYI1-F1
#
_cell.length_a   1.000
_cell.length_b   1.000
_cell.length_c   1.000
_cell.angle_alpha   90.00
_cell.angle_beta   90.00
_cell.angle_gamma   90.00
#
_symmetry.space_group_name_H-M   'P 1'
#
loop_
_entity.id
_entity.type
_entity.pdbx_description
1 polymer ?
#
loop_
_entity_poly.entity_id
_entity_poly.type
_entity_poly.pdbx_seq_one_letter_code
_entity_poly.pdbx_strand_id
1 'polypeptide(L)'
;DVKKCKVCPFKEGCYKGGASKSYAVTIKSSEHSEQAKFQVSEYFKEKAKERYKIEAKNSELKNRHGYDVATSSGLLGMQIQGAMTIFAVNLKRILKLND
;
A
#
# COMPACT_ATOMS: atom_id res chain seq x y z
N ASP A 1 5.21 25.94 -23.99
CA ASP A 1 5.93 26.94 -23.17
C ASP A 1 5.56 28.33 -23.65
N VAL A 2 4.97 29.14 -22.76
CA VAL A 2 4.46 30.49 -23.06
C VAL A 2 5.57 31.42 -23.56
N LYS A 3 6.81 31.28 -23.06
CA LYS A 3 7.94 32.12 -23.50
C LYS A 3 8.28 31.88 -24.97
N LYS A 4 8.24 30.62 -25.41
CA LYS A 4 8.45 30.24 -26.81
C LYS A 4 7.32 30.70 -27.71
N CYS A 5 6.07 30.68 -27.23
CA CYS A 5 4.91 31.16 -27.99
C CYS A 5 4.91 32.67 -28.23
N LYS A 6 5.44 33.49 -27.30
CA LYS A 6 5.50 34.96 -27.44
C LYS A 6 6.36 35.44 -28.61
N VAL A 7 7.44 34.71 -28.91
CA VAL A 7 8.42 35.06 -29.96
C VAL A 7 8.17 34.32 -31.28
N CYS A 8 7.12 33.50 -31.36
CA CYS A 8 6.82 32.73 -32.57
C CYS A 8 6.33 33.64 -33.71
N PRO A 9 6.88 33.52 -34.94
CA PRO A 9 6.39 34.27 -36.11
C PRO A 9 4.92 33.94 -36.47
N PHE A 10 4.49 32.71 -36.21
CA PHE A 10 3.12 32.23 -36.45
C PHE A 10 2.21 32.38 -35.23
N LYS A 11 2.47 33.37 -34.37
CA LYS A 11 1.71 33.58 -33.12
C LYS A 11 0.27 34.01 -33.35
N GLU A 12 -0.04 34.65 -34.48
CA GLU A 12 -1.40 35.04 -34.83
C GLU A 12 -2.30 33.81 -34.99
N GLY A 13 -3.42 33.76 -34.26
CA GLY A 13 -4.35 32.62 -34.23
C GLY A 13 -4.01 31.50 -33.23
N CYS A 14 -2.75 31.36 -32.82
CA CYS A 14 -2.31 30.33 -31.85
C CYS A 14 -2.16 30.87 -30.42
N TYR A 15 -1.46 32.00 -30.24
CA TYR A 15 -1.13 32.54 -28.92
C TYR A 15 -2.25 33.47 -28.41
N LYS A 16 -3.01 33.01 -27.40
CA LYS A 16 -4.16 33.75 -26.84
C LYS A 16 -3.81 34.80 -25.77
N GLY A 17 -2.57 35.29 -25.73
CA GLY A 17 -2.19 36.46 -24.93
C GLY A 17 -2.01 36.26 -23.40
N GLY A 18 -2.08 35.03 -22.86
CA GLY A 18 -1.97 34.79 -21.42
C GLY A 18 -1.33 33.47 -21.02
N ALA A 19 -1.10 33.28 -19.71
CA ALA A 19 -0.71 31.99 -19.15
C ALA A 19 -1.91 31.03 -19.16
N SER A 20 -1.84 29.98 -19.98
CA SER A 20 -2.82 28.89 -19.93
C SER A 20 -2.64 28.10 -18.63
N LYS A 21 -3.63 28.11 -17.74
CA LYS A 21 -3.66 27.18 -16.60
C LYS A 21 -4.09 25.81 -17.12
N SER A 22 -3.13 24.93 -17.32
CA SER A 22 -3.40 23.53 -17.66
C SER A 22 -3.69 22.78 -16.38
N TYR A 23 -4.89 22.22 -16.24
CA TYR A 23 -5.22 21.26 -15.20
C TYR A 23 -5.24 19.86 -15.82
N ALA A 24 -4.43 18.96 -15.29
CA ALA A 24 -4.50 17.55 -15.62
C ALA A 24 -5.51 16.89 -14.67
N VAL A 25 -6.52 16.24 -15.24
CA VAL A 25 -7.44 15.39 -14.47
C VAL A 25 -7.04 13.95 -14.75
N THR A 26 -6.56 13.24 -13.73
CA THR A 26 -6.33 11.81 -13.83
C THR A 26 -7.67 11.10 -13.78
N ILE A 27 -8.09 10.55 -14.92
CA ILE A 27 -9.24 9.65 -14.97
C ILE A 27 -8.85 8.38 -14.24
N LYS A 28 -9.54 8.08 -13.14
CA LYS A 28 -9.31 6.82 -12.40
C LYS A 28 -9.70 5.65 -13.30
N SER A 29 -8.90 4.59 -13.26
CA SER A 29 -9.27 3.34 -13.91
C SER A 29 -10.55 2.77 -13.31
N SER A 30 -11.18 1.83 -14.02
CA SER A 30 -12.33 1.08 -13.52
C SER A 30 -12.02 0.41 -12.18
N GLU A 31 -10.85 -0.21 -12.06
CA GLU A 31 -10.40 -0.90 -10.84
C GLU A 31 -10.29 0.05 -9.66
N HIS A 32 -9.69 1.23 -9.84
CA HIS A 32 -9.60 2.22 -8.77
C HIS A 32 -10.97 2.75 -8.34
N SER A 33 -11.90 2.86 -9.28
CA SER A 33 -13.28 3.28 -8.99
C SER A 33 -14.04 2.20 -8.21
N GLU A 34 -13.86 0.94 -8.56
CA GLU A 34 -14.43 -0.21 -7.85
C GLU A 34 -13.85 -0.37 -6.44
N GLN A 35 -12.52 -0.26 -6.29
CA GLN A 35 -11.85 -0.28 -4.99
C GLN A 35 -12.38 0.82 -4.07
N ALA A 36 -12.57 2.04 -4.60
CA ALA A 36 -13.13 3.15 -3.83
C ALA A 36 -14.56 2.85 -3.37
N LYS A 37 -15.41 2.28 -4.24
CA LYS A 37 -16.76 1.84 -3.86
C LYS A 37 -16.72 0.75 -2.78
N PHE A 38 -15.84 -0.24 -2.92
CA PHE A 38 -15.68 -1.32 -1.95
C PHE A 38 -15.23 -0.81 -0.57
N GLN A 39 -14.29 0.13 -0.51
CA GLN A 39 -13.81 0.71 0.75
C GLN A 39 -14.90 1.46 1.54
N VAL A 40 -15.95 1.93 0.87
CA VAL A 40 -17.09 2.60 1.52
C VAL A 40 -18.09 1.60 2.11
N SER A 41 -18.04 0.32 1.69
CA SER A 41 -18.94 -0.72 2.21
C SER A 41 -18.80 -0.92 3.71
N GLU A 42 -19.91 -1.23 4.39
CA GLU A 42 -19.91 -1.52 5.83
C GLU A 42 -19.04 -2.74 6.15
N TYR A 43 -19.12 -3.79 5.32
CA TYR A 43 -18.25 -4.97 5.44
C TYR A 43 -16.76 -4.59 5.50
N PHE A 44 -16.29 -3.75 4.58
CA PHE A 44 -14.89 -3.31 4.58
C PHE A 44 -14.56 -2.51 5.84
N LYS A 45 -15.41 -1.57 6.24
CA LYS A 45 -15.20 -0.74 7.43
C LYS A 45 -15.13 -1.57 8.72
N GLU A 46 -16.01 -2.56 8.86
CA GLU A 46 -15.99 -3.49 10.00
C GLU A 46 -14.69 -4.28 10.04
N LYS A 47 -14.28 -4.88 8.92
CA LYS A 47 -13.01 -5.62 8.84
C LYS A 47 -11.79 -4.72 9.06
N ALA A 48 -11.82 -3.48 8.56
CA ALA A 48 -10.75 -2.52 8.77
C ALA A 48 -10.57 -2.17 10.26
N LYS A 49 -11.66 -2.13 11.05
CA LYS A 49 -11.58 -1.93 12.51
C LYS A 49 -10.90 -3.10 13.23
N GLU A 50 -10.86 -4.30 12.66
CA GLU A 50 -10.18 -5.45 13.26
C GLU A 50 -8.68 -5.52 12.93
N ARG A 51 -8.20 -4.70 11.98
CA ARG A 51 -6.82 -4.72 11.45
C ARG A 51 -5.75 -4.57 12.52
N TYR A 52 -6.01 -3.78 13.57
CA TYR A 52 -5.07 -3.58 14.67
C TYR A 52 -4.67 -4.89 15.37
N LYS A 53 -5.59 -5.86 15.44
CA LYS A 53 -5.33 -7.18 16.06
C LYS A 53 -4.27 -7.95 15.26
N ILE A 54 -4.31 -7.84 13.94
CA ILE A 54 -3.40 -8.51 13.01
C ILE A 54 -2.05 -7.79 13.01
N GLU A 55 -2.06 -6.47 12.96
CA GLU A 55 -0.84 -5.64 12.99
C GLU A 55 -0.03 -5.84 14.27
N ALA A 56 -0.70 -5.90 15.42
CA ALA A 56 -0.02 -6.16 16.68
C ALA A 56 0.71 -7.52 16.64
N LYS A 57 0.07 -8.55 16.08
CA LYS A 57 0.67 -9.89 15.93
C LYS A 57 1.80 -9.93 14.90
N ASN A 58 1.65 -9.22 13.78
CA ASN A 58 2.70 -9.10 12.78
C ASN A 58 3.91 -8.33 13.32
N SER A 59 3.68 -7.28 14.12
CA SER A 59 4.75 -6.53 14.78
C SER A 59 5.48 -7.39 15.81
N GLU A 60 4.76 -8.20 16.59
CA GLU A 60 5.36 -9.18 17.50
C GLU A 60 6.22 -10.21 16.75
N LEU A 61 5.69 -10.80 15.67
CA LEU A 61 6.42 -11.76 14.84
C LEU A 61 7.73 -11.17 14.30
N LYS A 62 7.66 -9.97 13.71
CA LYS A 62 8.85 -9.29 13.16
C LYS A 62 9.85 -8.96 14.25
N ASN A 63 9.45 -8.16 15.24
CA ASN A 63 10.39 -7.55 16.18
C ASN A 63 10.82 -8.48 17.32
N ARG A 64 9.92 -9.32 17.86
CA ARG A 64 10.23 -10.18 19.01
C ARG A 64 10.74 -11.56 18.61
N HIS A 65 10.31 -12.04 17.44
CA HIS A 65 10.66 -13.37 16.95
C HIS A 65 11.59 -13.35 15.74
N GLY A 66 12.09 -12.17 15.34
CA GLY A 66 13.08 -12.02 14.27
C GLY A 66 12.58 -12.45 12.90
N TYR A 67 11.26 -12.41 12.66
CA TYR A 67 10.68 -12.85 11.39
C TYR A 67 11.07 -11.94 10.21
N ASP A 68 11.43 -10.68 10.48
CA ASP A 68 11.89 -9.74 9.44
C ASP A 68 13.37 -9.90 9.05
N VAL A 69 14.13 -10.71 9.79
CA VAL A 69 15.55 -10.99 9.52
C VAL A 69 15.69 -12.41 8.99
N ALA A 70 16.19 -12.57 7.76
CA ALA A 70 16.47 -13.90 7.21
C ALA A 70 17.71 -14.51 7.87
N THR A 71 17.58 -15.73 8.42
CA THR A 71 18.70 -16.47 9.02
C THR A 71 19.49 -17.30 8.00
N SER A 72 18.94 -17.49 6.80
CA SER A 72 19.55 -18.26 5.72
C SER A 72 19.25 -17.62 4.37
N SER A 73 20.17 -17.76 3.42
CA SER A 73 19.94 -17.36 2.04
C SER A 73 19.06 -18.37 1.29
N GLY A 74 18.11 -17.87 0.51
CA GLY A 74 17.29 -18.68 -0.40
C GLY A 74 15.85 -18.90 0.07
N LEU A 75 14.94 -19.08 -0.89
CA LEU A 75 13.49 -19.15 -0.66
C LEU A 75 13.09 -20.28 0.29
N LEU A 76 13.70 -21.46 0.15
CA LEU A 76 13.38 -22.62 0.98
C LEU A 76 13.69 -22.37 2.46
N GLY A 77 14.87 -21.83 2.75
CA GLY A 77 15.28 -21.52 4.13
C GLY A 77 14.37 -20.46 4.76
N MET A 78 14.01 -19.43 4.00
CA MET A 78 13.03 -18.41 4.43
C MET A 78 11.65 -19.01 4.70
N GLN A 79 11.18 -19.95 3.88
CA GLN A 79 9.90 -20.64 4.08
C GLN A 79 9.91 -21.47 5.37
N ILE A 80 10.97 -22.25 5.60
CA ILE A 80 11.10 -23.07 6.82
C ILE A 80 11.19 -22.17 8.05
N GLN A 81 12.03 -21.13 8.04
CA GLN A 81 12.14 -20.16 9.12
C GLN A 81 10.77 -19.53 9.42
N GLY A 82 10.05 -19.12 8.37
CA GLY A 82 8.75 -18.50 8.52
C GLY A 82 7.71 -19.44 9.13
N ALA A 83 7.61 -20.67 8.62
CA ALA A 83 6.69 -21.68 9.12
C ALA A 83 6.97 -22.04 10.59
N MET A 84 8.25 -22.26 10.94
CA MET A 84 8.67 -22.57 12.31
C MET A 84 8.36 -21.43 13.29
N THR A 85 8.63 -20.19 12.89
CA THR A 85 8.37 -19.01 13.72
C THR A 85 6.87 -18.87 14.00
N ILE A 86 6.02 -18.97 12.98
CA ILE A 86 4.56 -18.89 13.12
C ILE A 86 4.05 -20.03 14.02
N PHE A 87 4.53 -21.26 13.81
CA PHE A 87 4.16 -22.41 14.62
C PHE A 87 4.50 -22.21 16.10
N ALA A 88 5.74 -21.82 16.41
CA ALA A 88 6.21 -21.61 17.78
C ALA A 88 5.44 -20.50 18.51
N VAL A 89 5.17 -19.37 17.84
CA VAL A 89 4.40 -18.25 18.42
C VAL A 89 2.95 -18.66 18.70
N ASN A 90 2.33 -19.42 17.80
CA ASN A 90 0.98 -19.93 18.01
C ASN A 90 0.93 -20.91 19.19
N LEU A 91 1.91 -21.81 19.29
CA LEU A 91 2.01 -22.74 20.42
C LEU A 91 2.17 -21.99 21.75
N LYS A 92 3.07 -21.00 21.80
CA LYS A 92 3.24 -20.14 22.98
C LYS A 92 1.96 -19.42 23.39
N ARG A 93 1.14 -19.01 22.42
CA ARG A 93 -0.16 -18.37 22.68
C ARG A 93 -1.18 -19.34 23.26
N ILE A 94 -1.27 -20.56 22.71
CA ILE A 94 -2.20 -21.60 23.20
C ILE A 94 -1.87 -21.94 24.66
N LEU A 95 -0.59 -22.15 24.96
CA LEU A 95 -0.14 -22.44 26.33
C LEU A 95 -0.57 -21.32 27.30
N LYS A 96 -0.32 -20.06 26.95
CA LYS A 96 -0.71 -18.91 27.78
C LYS A 96 -2.23 -18.74 27.97
N LEU A 97 -3.06 -19.29 27.09
CA LEU A 97 -4.52 -19.24 27.22
C LEU A 97 -5.07 -20.42 28.04
N ASN A 98 -4.30 -21.49 28.17
CA ASN A 98 -4.64 -22.66 28.97
C ASN A 98 -4.16 -22.53 30.43
N ASP A 99 -3.23 -21.60 30.70
CA ASP A 99 -2.82 -21.14 32.04
C ASP A 99 -3.80 -20.09 32.59
#